data_AF-A0A3D1VDM4-F1
#
_entry.id   AF-A0A3D1VDM4-F1
#
_cell.length_a   1.000
_cell.length_b   1.000
_cell.length_c   1.000
_cell.angle_alpha   90.00
_cell.angle_beta   90.00
_cell.angle_gamma   90.00
#
_symmetry.space_group_name_H-M   'P 1'
#
loop_
_entity.id
_entity.type
_entity.pdbx_description
1 polymer ?
#
loop_
_entity_poly.entity_id
_entity_poly.type
_entity_poly.pdbx_seq_one_letter_code
_entity_poly.pdbx_strand_id
1 'polypeptide(L)'
;HLSDEVVELLKSERFNNRLLCEIISHEKFKELLADAEIYVDGIATMHFHDTNSSLAALRAMILEEHPEATADRAIKVLEACQIEEEDFFCHVTHKTWDVILHDIRKAHENDSESAPDTTPADELIREVQKAMQLPGDRVQQFTEIFCKAFRLKYKRLSQEERSLLKKLFKKSPLIKQSGMNFRRRPWK
;
A
#
# COMPACT_ATOMS: atom_id res chain seq x y z
N HIS A 1 -28.75 16.53 -14.49
CA HIS A 1 -29.53 17.34 -13.53
C HIS A 1 -29.26 16.77 -12.15
N LEU A 2 -28.91 17.60 -11.16
CA LEU A 2 -28.77 17.15 -9.77
C LEU A 2 -30.11 17.42 -9.07
N SER A 3 -30.63 16.46 -8.30
CA SER A 3 -31.83 16.67 -7.51
C SER A 3 -31.57 17.61 -6.34
N ASP A 4 -32.60 18.28 -5.85
CA ASP A 4 -32.51 19.16 -4.68
C ASP A 4 -31.97 18.40 -3.45
N GLU A 5 -32.33 17.13 -3.29
CA GLU A 5 -31.81 16.27 -2.21
C GLU A 5 -30.30 16.08 -2.31
N VAL A 6 -29.76 15.83 -3.51
CA VAL A 6 -28.32 15.69 -3.73
C VAL A 6 -27.60 17.02 -3.50
N VAL A 7 -28.20 18.13 -3.92
CA VAL A 7 -27.63 19.47 -3.68
C VAL A 7 -27.54 19.77 -2.19
N GLU A 8 -28.60 19.50 -1.42
CA GLU A 8 -28.59 19.69 0.03
C GLU A 8 -27.61 18.72 0.72
N LEU A 9 -27.51 17.48 0.24
CA LEU A 9 -26.52 16.51 0.72
C LEU A 9 -25.09 17.03 0.53
N LEU A 10 -24.74 17.57 -0.65
CA LEU A 10 -23.43 18.18 -0.94
C LEU A 10 -23.12 19.39 -0.04
N LYS A 11 -24.14 20.19 0.31
CA LYS A 11 -23.98 21.34 1.21
C LYS A 11 -23.91 20.95 2.69
N SER A 12 -24.35 19.75 3.06
CA SER A 12 -24.58 19.37 4.45
C SER A 12 -23.32 19.12 5.29
N GLU A 13 -22.12 19.21 4.69
CA GLU A 13 -20.81 18.90 5.30
C GLU A 13 -20.73 17.49 5.95
N ARG A 14 -21.67 16.60 5.61
CA ARG A 14 -21.77 15.24 6.20
C ARG A 14 -20.69 14.28 5.71
N PHE A 15 -19.98 14.61 4.65
CA PHE A 15 -18.87 13.84 4.11
C PHE A 15 -17.75 14.77 3.65
N ASN A 16 -16.58 14.18 3.43
CA ASN A 16 -15.39 14.90 3.00
C ASN A 16 -15.57 15.42 1.56
N ASN A 17 -16.10 16.63 1.44
CA ASN A 17 -16.33 17.30 0.15
C ASN A 17 -15.04 17.52 -0.63
N ARG A 18 -13.89 17.69 0.04
CA ARG A 18 -12.59 17.78 -0.63
C ARG A 18 -12.27 16.47 -1.35
N LEU A 19 -12.33 15.34 -0.64
CA LEU A 19 -12.07 14.02 -1.23
C LEU A 19 -13.06 13.69 -2.35
N LEU A 20 -14.34 14.01 -2.16
CA LEU A 20 -15.34 13.83 -3.21
C LEU A 20 -14.98 14.63 -4.47
N CYS A 21 -14.61 15.91 -4.32
CA CYS A 21 -14.17 16.75 -5.42
C CYS A 21 -12.93 16.20 -6.13
N GLU A 22 -11.96 15.66 -5.38
CA GLU A 22 -10.75 15.03 -5.93
C GLU A 22 -11.11 13.78 -6.76
N ILE A 23 -12.03 12.94 -6.27
CA ILE A 23 -12.52 11.75 -6.99
C ILE A 23 -13.21 12.14 -8.30
N ILE A 24 -14.21 13.03 -8.24
CA ILE A 24 -15.03 13.37 -9.43
C ILE A 24 -14.25 14.19 -10.48
N SER A 25 -13.18 14.87 -10.05
CA SER A 25 -12.31 15.66 -10.94
C SER A 25 -11.17 14.83 -11.55
N HIS A 26 -11.00 13.58 -11.12
CA HIS A 26 -9.95 12.70 -11.64
C HIS A 26 -10.18 12.37 -13.12
N GLU A 27 -9.12 12.32 -13.93
CA GLU A 27 -9.23 12.08 -15.37
C GLU A 27 -9.89 10.73 -15.71
N LYS A 28 -9.67 9.72 -14.86
CA LYS A 28 -10.27 8.38 -14.95
C LYS A 28 -11.71 8.28 -14.42
N PHE A 29 -12.25 9.32 -13.79
CA PHE A 29 -13.60 9.26 -13.23
C PHE A 29 -14.67 8.98 -14.30
N LYS A 30 -14.49 9.54 -15.51
CA LYS A 30 -15.41 9.29 -16.63
C LYS A 30 -15.39 7.83 -17.09
N GLU A 31 -14.22 7.19 -17.06
CA GLU A 31 -14.06 5.76 -17.39
C GLU A 31 -14.77 4.90 -16.34
N LEU A 32 -14.52 5.18 -15.05
CA LEU A 32 -15.21 4.50 -13.94
C LEU A 32 -16.73 4.63 -14.03
N LEU A 33 -17.23 5.85 -14.31
CA LEU A 33 -18.66 6.10 -14.42
C LEU A 33 -19.28 5.35 -15.61
N ALA A 34 -18.59 5.31 -16.75
CA ALA A 34 -19.05 4.55 -17.91
C ALA A 34 -19.12 3.04 -17.62
N ASP A 35 -18.09 2.47 -16.97
CA ASP A 35 -18.11 1.04 -16.58
C ASP A 35 -19.24 0.74 -15.59
N ALA A 36 -19.48 1.64 -14.63
CA ALA A 36 -20.57 1.52 -13.68
C ALA A 36 -21.95 1.64 -14.36
N GLU A 37 -22.11 2.57 -15.31
CA GLU A 37 -23.35 2.72 -16.09
C GLU A 37 -23.64 1.45 -16.91
N ILE A 38 -22.64 0.88 -17.60
CA ILE A 38 -22.81 -0.36 -18.37
C ILE A 38 -23.30 -1.51 -17.48
N TYR A 39 -22.75 -1.64 -16.28
CA TYR A 39 -23.16 -2.64 -15.30
C TYR A 39 -24.58 -2.38 -14.78
N VAL A 40 -24.88 -1.15 -14.35
CA VAL A 40 -26.18 -0.79 -13.76
C VAL A 40 -27.32 -0.90 -14.76
N ASP A 41 -27.08 -0.51 -16.02
CA ASP A 41 -28.08 -0.58 -17.08
C ASP A 41 -28.31 -2.02 -17.58
N GLY A 42 -27.45 -2.97 -17.18
CA GLY A 42 -27.57 -4.39 -17.56
C GLY A 42 -27.42 -4.64 -19.07
N ILE A 43 -26.84 -3.69 -19.80
CA ILE A 43 -26.69 -3.78 -21.27
C ILE A 43 -25.79 -4.96 -21.65
N ALA A 44 -24.78 -5.24 -20.82
CA ALA A 44 -23.85 -6.35 -21.04
C ALA A 44 -24.40 -7.70 -20.55
N THR A 45 -25.33 -7.72 -19.58
CA THR A 45 -25.89 -8.94 -18.97
C THR A 45 -26.38 -9.93 -20.00
N MET A 46 -27.17 -9.46 -20.97
CA MET A 46 -27.71 -10.32 -22.03
C MET A 46 -26.59 -10.96 -22.86
N HIS A 47 -25.54 -10.21 -23.18
CA HIS A 47 -24.42 -10.71 -23.98
C HIS A 47 -23.57 -11.74 -23.23
N PHE A 48 -23.32 -11.53 -21.93
CA PHE A 48 -22.65 -12.52 -21.08
C PHE A 48 -23.47 -13.82 -21.01
N HIS A 49 -24.77 -13.69 -20.73
CA HIS A 49 -25.67 -14.83 -20.64
C HIS A 49 -25.73 -15.62 -21.95
N ASP A 50 -25.90 -14.96 -23.10
CA ASP A 50 -26.00 -15.61 -24.41
C ASP A 50 -24.70 -16.33 -24.79
N THR A 51 -23.56 -15.70 -24.51
CA THR A 51 -22.24 -16.29 -24.78
C THR A 51 -21.99 -17.50 -23.90
N ASN A 52 -22.22 -17.38 -22.58
CA ASN A 52 -22.05 -18.48 -21.63
C ASN A 52 -23.00 -19.64 -21.96
N SER A 53 -24.25 -19.34 -22.30
CA SER A 53 -25.24 -20.34 -22.73
C SER A 53 -24.80 -21.07 -24.00
N SER A 54 -24.25 -20.34 -24.97
CA SER A 54 -23.73 -20.94 -26.21
C SER A 54 -22.53 -21.85 -25.96
N LEU A 55 -21.60 -21.45 -25.09
CA LEU A 55 -20.46 -22.26 -24.68
C LEU A 55 -20.90 -23.51 -23.91
N ALA A 56 -21.86 -23.37 -22.99
CA ALA A 56 -22.43 -24.48 -22.25
C ALA A 56 -23.17 -25.47 -23.17
N ALA A 57 -23.93 -24.98 -24.14
CA ALA A 57 -24.62 -25.80 -25.13
C ALA A 57 -23.63 -26.58 -26.00
N LEU A 58 -22.58 -25.92 -26.50
CA LEU A 58 -21.53 -26.59 -27.28
C LEU A 58 -20.83 -27.68 -26.47
N ARG A 59 -20.50 -27.39 -25.21
CA ARG A 59 -19.92 -28.36 -24.28
C ARG A 59 -20.85 -29.56 -24.05
N ALA A 60 -22.14 -29.32 -23.87
CA ALA A 60 -23.13 -30.38 -23.67
C ALA A 60 -23.25 -31.29 -24.90
N MET A 61 -23.33 -30.72 -26.11
CA MET A 61 -23.42 -31.49 -27.36
C MET A 61 -22.21 -32.41 -27.55
N ILE A 62 -20.99 -31.92 -27.31
CA ILE A 62 -19.78 -32.74 -27.45
C ILE A 62 -19.77 -33.89 -26.44
N LEU A 63 -20.20 -33.65 -25.20
CA LEU A 63 -20.23 -34.68 -24.16
C LEU A 63 -21.35 -35.70 -24.35
N GLU A 64 -22.43 -35.35 -25.04
CA GLU A 64 -23.48 -36.29 -25.43
C GLU A 64 -22.98 -37.27 -26.50
N GLU A 65 -22.26 -36.78 -27.52
CA GLU A 65 -21.69 -37.61 -28.58
C GLU A 65 -20.43 -38.37 -28.12
N HIS A 66 -19.64 -37.78 -27.22
CA HIS A 66 -18.35 -38.29 -26.75
C HIS A 66 -18.19 -38.17 -25.23
N PRO A 67 -18.85 -39.03 -24.41
CA PRO A 67 -18.78 -38.95 -22.95
C PRO A 67 -17.35 -39.06 -22.38
N GLU A 68 -16.47 -39.80 -23.06
CA GLU A 68 -15.06 -39.98 -22.71
C GLU A 68 -14.25 -38.66 -22.77
N ALA A 69 -14.73 -37.66 -23.52
CA ALA A 69 -14.07 -36.37 -23.68
C ALA A 69 -14.16 -35.46 -22.43
N THR A 70 -14.85 -35.88 -21.37
CA THR A 70 -15.00 -35.11 -20.12
C THR A 70 -13.66 -34.63 -19.54
N ALA A 71 -12.59 -35.44 -19.67
CA ALA A 71 -11.26 -35.09 -19.19
C ALA A 71 -10.41 -34.33 -20.23
N ASP A 72 -10.91 -34.15 -21.45
CA ASP A 72 -10.21 -33.47 -22.53
C ASP A 72 -9.98 -32.00 -22.18
N ARG A 73 -8.76 -31.54 -22.43
CA ARG A 73 -8.37 -30.14 -22.24
C ARG A 73 -9.24 -29.20 -23.08
N ALA A 74 -9.62 -29.59 -24.30
CA ALA A 74 -10.46 -28.78 -25.18
C ALA A 74 -11.86 -28.55 -24.59
N ILE A 75 -12.44 -29.56 -23.93
CA ILE A 75 -13.72 -29.43 -23.23
C ILE A 75 -13.61 -28.49 -22.03
N LYS A 76 -12.52 -28.58 -21.27
CA LYS A 76 -12.25 -27.66 -20.15
C LYS A 76 -12.09 -26.20 -20.59
N VAL A 77 -11.61 -25.96 -21.80
CA VAL A 77 -11.51 -24.59 -22.34
C VAL A 77 -12.90 -23.96 -22.50
N LEU A 78 -13.91 -24.71 -22.94
CA LEU A 78 -15.27 -24.18 -23.10
C LEU A 78 -15.90 -23.73 -21.77
N GLU A 79 -15.55 -24.40 -20.68
CA GLU A 79 -15.96 -24.02 -19.32
C GLU A 79 -15.16 -22.80 -18.84
N ALA A 80 -13.84 -22.79 -19.04
CA ALA A 80 -12.98 -21.68 -18.64
C ALA A 80 -13.18 -20.38 -19.46
N CYS A 81 -13.83 -20.47 -20.63
CA CYS A 81 -14.21 -19.31 -21.44
C CYS A 81 -15.51 -18.64 -20.96
N GLN A 82 -16.27 -19.27 -20.06
CA GLN A 82 -17.44 -18.64 -19.47
C GLN A 82 -16.98 -17.55 -18.50
N ILE A 83 -17.64 -16.41 -18.54
CA ILE A 83 -17.30 -15.25 -17.71
C ILE A 83 -18.57 -14.85 -16.97
N GLU A 84 -18.50 -14.86 -15.64
CA GLU A 84 -19.55 -14.29 -14.80
C GLU A 84 -19.51 -12.78 -14.91
N GLU A 85 -20.67 -12.16 -15.14
CA GLU A 85 -20.79 -10.73 -15.35
C GLU A 85 -20.29 -9.95 -14.12
N GLU A 86 -20.69 -10.39 -12.93
CA GLU A 86 -20.32 -9.76 -11.67
C GLU A 86 -18.81 -9.77 -11.46
N ASP A 87 -18.13 -10.87 -11.81
CA ASP A 87 -16.68 -10.98 -11.70
C ASP A 87 -15.98 -10.05 -12.70
N PHE A 88 -16.51 -9.94 -13.92
CA PHE A 88 -15.98 -9.04 -14.94
C PHE A 88 -16.09 -7.58 -14.50
N PHE A 89 -17.28 -7.12 -14.11
CA PHE A 89 -17.49 -5.72 -13.73
C PHE A 89 -16.84 -5.38 -12.38
N CYS A 90 -16.77 -6.33 -11.44
CA CYS A 90 -15.96 -6.17 -10.23
C CYS A 90 -14.50 -5.88 -10.61
N HIS A 91 -13.91 -6.68 -11.50
CA HIS A 91 -12.53 -6.48 -11.93
C HIS A 91 -12.31 -5.14 -12.62
N VAL A 92 -13.14 -4.81 -13.62
CA VAL A 92 -12.97 -3.60 -14.43
C VAL A 92 -13.18 -2.33 -13.61
N THR A 93 -14.26 -2.26 -12.82
CA THR A 93 -14.54 -1.09 -11.99
C THR A 93 -13.50 -0.91 -10.87
N HIS A 94 -13.10 -1.99 -10.18
CA HIS A 94 -12.08 -1.90 -9.13
C HIS A 94 -10.73 -1.47 -9.68
N LYS A 95 -10.34 -1.96 -10.86
CA LYS A 95 -9.08 -1.56 -11.48
C LYS A 95 -9.02 -0.05 -11.70
N THR A 96 -10.09 0.56 -12.21
CA THR A 96 -10.15 2.01 -12.42
C THR A 96 -10.26 2.76 -11.09
N TRP A 97 -11.02 2.24 -10.14
CA TRP A 97 -11.15 2.81 -8.80
C TRP A 97 -9.82 2.84 -8.02
N ASP A 98 -9.06 1.75 -8.05
CA ASP A 98 -7.75 1.63 -7.41
C ASP A 98 -6.76 2.66 -7.96
N VAL A 99 -6.78 2.93 -9.27
CA VAL A 99 -5.95 3.97 -9.89
C VAL A 99 -6.30 5.34 -9.33
N ILE A 100 -7.60 5.70 -9.30
CA ILE A 100 -8.05 6.99 -8.76
C ILE A 100 -7.61 7.16 -7.30
N LEU A 101 -7.83 6.15 -6.46
CA LEU A 101 -7.46 6.20 -5.05
C LEU A 101 -5.95 6.29 -4.85
N HIS A 102 -5.17 5.56 -5.65
CA HIS A 102 -3.71 5.60 -5.57
C HIS A 102 -3.16 6.97 -5.97
N ASP A 103 -3.68 7.56 -7.04
CA ASP A 103 -3.25 8.89 -7.50
C ASP A 103 -3.61 9.99 -6.52
N ILE A 104 -4.81 9.95 -5.92
CA ILE A 104 -5.22 10.88 -4.86
C ILE A 104 -4.32 10.72 -3.64
N ARG A 105 -4.09 9.48 -3.18
CA ARG A 105 -3.20 9.21 -2.04
C ARG A 105 -1.79 9.75 -2.30
N LYS A 106 -1.27 9.55 -3.52
CA LYS A 106 0.04 10.04 -3.92
C LYS A 106 0.10 11.57 -3.93
N ALA A 107 -0.95 12.23 -4.42
CA ALA A 107 -1.06 13.70 -4.34
C ALA A 107 -1.08 14.21 -2.89
N HIS A 108 -1.54 13.38 -1.95
CA HIS A 108 -1.57 13.68 -0.51
C HIS A 108 -0.28 13.32 0.25
N GLU A 109 0.73 12.69 -0.36
CA GLU A 109 1.95 12.20 0.33
C GLU A 109 2.69 13.28 1.15
N ASN A 110 2.58 14.54 0.75
CA ASN A 110 3.22 15.67 1.44
C ASN A 110 2.22 16.60 2.15
N ASP A 111 0.95 16.22 2.23
CA ASP A 111 -0.06 17.02 2.91
C ASP A 111 0.18 16.99 4.42
N SER A 112 0.00 18.14 5.08
CA SER A 112 0.30 18.30 6.51
C SER A 112 -0.61 17.47 7.43
N GLU A 113 -1.74 16.98 6.90
CA GLU A 113 -2.67 16.08 7.59
C GLU A 113 -2.41 14.60 7.28
N SER A 114 -1.49 14.28 6.37
CA SER A 114 -1.11 12.90 6.06
C SER A 114 -0.18 12.35 7.14
N ALA A 115 -0.38 11.08 7.51
CA ALA A 115 0.57 10.39 8.37
C ALA A 115 1.92 10.31 7.66
N PRO A 116 3.06 10.57 8.34
CA PRO A 116 4.36 10.49 7.72
C PRO A 116 4.63 9.08 7.21
N ASP A 117 5.14 8.97 5.98
CA ASP A 117 5.48 7.69 5.33
C ASP A 117 6.58 6.90 6.06
N THR A 118 7.31 7.55 6.96
CA THR A 118 8.35 6.93 7.78
C THR A 118 7.94 6.85 9.22
N THR A 119 8.08 5.68 9.83
CA THR A 119 7.96 5.54 11.27
C THR A 119 9.18 6.16 11.97
N PRO A 120 9.07 6.52 13.27
CA PRO A 120 10.23 6.89 14.07
C PRO A 120 11.35 5.83 14.07
N ALA A 121 11.00 4.56 13.83
CA ALA A 121 11.97 3.48 13.71
C ALA A 121 12.74 3.55 12.38
N ASP A 122 12.08 3.89 11.27
CA ASP A 122 12.73 4.06 9.96
C ASP A 122 13.72 5.22 9.95
N GLU A 123 13.37 6.32 10.61
CA GLU A 123 14.28 7.45 10.82
C GLU A 123 15.51 7.03 11.64
N LEU A 124 15.30 6.28 12.72
CA LEU A 124 16.38 5.78 13.57
C LEU A 124 17.31 4.82 12.81
N ILE A 125 16.74 3.88 12.04
CA ILE A 125 17.49 2.93 11.21
C ILE A 125 18.33 3.68 10.17
N ARG A 126 17.75 4.65 9.47
CA ARG A 126 18.45 5.48 8.49
C ARG A 126 19.62 6.25 9.13
N GLU A 127 19.45 6.74 10.35
CA GLU A 127 20.51 7.44 11.07
C GLU A 127 21.63 6.51 11.54
N VAL A 128 21.29 5.31 12.03
CA VAL A 128 22.27 4.27 12.33
C VAL A 128 23.07 3.91 11.07
N GLN A 129 22.41 3.68 9.94
CA GLN A 129 23.07 3.36 8.67
C GLN A 129 23.99 4.49 8.21
N LYS A 130 23.53 5.74 8.23
CA LYS A 130 24.35 6.92 7.89
C LYS A 130 25.58 7.03 8.80
N ALA A 131 25.39 6.86 10.11
CA ALA A 131 26.50 6.93 11.06
C ALA A 131 27.52 5.79 10.85
N MET A 132 27.06 4.59 10.50
CA MET A 132 27.94 3.45 10.19
C MET A 132 28.80 3.67 8.94
N GLN A 133 28.34 4.49 7.99
CA GLN A 133 29.07 4.81 6.76
C GLN A 133 30.05 5.98 6.93
N LEU A 134 29.88 6.84 7.95
CA LEU A 134 30.76 7.98 8.18
C LEU A 134 32.06 7.57 8.90
N PRO A 135 33.24 8.03 8.45
CA PRO A 135 34.49 7.82 9.17
C PRO A 135 34.47 8.62 10.49
N GLY A 136 34.74 7.97 11.63
CA GLY A 136 34.72 8.62 12.94
C GLY A 136 34.73 7.66 14.13
N ASP A 137 34.63 8.21 15.36
CA ASP A 137 34.48 7.42 16.58
C ASP A 137 33.08 6.79 16.63
N ARG A 138 32.99 5.52 16.22
CA ARG A 138 31.75 4.73 16.23
C ARG A 138 31.08 4.68 17.60
N VAL A 139 31.85 4.78 18.69
CA VAL A 139 31.31 4.80 20.07
C VAL A 139 30.60 6.11 20.34
N GLN A 140 31.16 7.23 19.89
CA GLN A 140 30.53 8.54 20.01
C GLN A 140 29.26 8.62 19.16
N GLN A 141 29.34 8.20 17.89
CA GLN A 141 28.19 8.17 16.97
C GLN A 141 27.03 7.32 17.51
N PHE A 142 27.33 6.11 18.01
CA PHE A 142 26.32 5.26 18.65
C PHE A 142 25.68 5.93 19.87
N THR A 143 26.49 6.61 20.70
CA THR A 143 26.00 7.32 21.88
C THR A 143 25.09 8.49 21.51
N GLU A 144 25.42 9.22 20.43
CA GLU A 144 24.61 10.33 19.92
C GLU A 144 23.26 9.84 19.37
N ILE A 145 23.26 8.76 18.58
CA ILE A 145 22.03 8.13 18.07
C ILE A 145 21.16 7.61 19.21
N PHE A 146 21.76 6.91 20.19
CA PHE A 146 21.03 6.44 21.37
C PHE A 146 20.40 7.61 22.12
N CYS A 147 21.15 8.66 22.41
CA CYS A 147 20.60 9.83 23.09
C CYS A 147 19.44 10.43 22.29
N LYS A 148 19.55 10.52 20.97
CA LYS A 148 18.46 11.04 20.14
C LYS A 148 17.22 10.13 20.17
N ALA A 149 17.37 8.81 20.09
CA ALA A 149 16.27 7.84 20.17
C ALA A 149 15.47 7.98 21.48
N PHE A 150 16.15 8.23 22.59
CA PHE A 150 15.55 8.45 23.90
C PHE A 150 15.23 9.93 24.20
N ARG A 151 15.27 10.81 23.18
CA ARG A 151 15.03 12.26 23.29
C ARG A 151 15.93 12.98 24.32
N LEU A 152 17.12 12.45 24.57
CA LEU A 152 18.17 13.05 25.39
C LEU A 152 19.01 14.03 24.55
N LYS A 153 19.24 15.24 25.07
CA LYS A 153 20.07 16.25 24.40
C LYS A 153 21.55 15.98 24.66
N TYR A 154 22.20 15.16 23.82
CA TYR A 154 23.61 14.76 23.97
C TYR A 154 24.57 15.94 24.27
N LYS A 155 24.43 17.06 23.54
CA LYS A 155 25.27 18.25 23.72
C LYS A 155 25.11 18.93 25.09
N ARG A 156 23.98 18.71 25.79
CA ARG A 156 23.71 19.25 27.13
C ARG A 156 24.18 18.33 28.26
N LEU A 157 24.56 17.08 27.95
CA LEU A 157 25.13 16.18 28.95
C LEU A 157 26.51 16.65 29.37
N SER A 158 26.81 16.59 30.68
CA SER A 158 28.13 16.86 31.25
C SER A 158 29.16 15.82 30.80
N GLN A 159 30.43 16.10 31.05
CA GLN A 159 31.50 15.15 30.73
C GLN A 159 31.40 13.88 31.61
N GLU A 160 30.98 14.00 32.87
CA GLU A 160 30.73 12.83 33.73
C GLU A 160 29.57 11.99 33.21
N GLU A 161 28.45 12.61 32.83
CA GLU A 161 27.26 11.92 32.32
C GLU A 161 27.57 11.15 31.03
N ARG A 162 28.28 11.79 30.08
CA ARG A 162 28.72 11.12 28.85
C ARG A 162 29.66 9.95 29.14
N SER A 163 30.55 10.10 30.13
CA SER A 163 31.48 9.05 30.53
C SER A 163 30.77 7.88 31.22
N LEU A 164 29.77 8.17 32.05
CA LEU A 164 28.94 7.17 32.71
C LEU A 164 28.10 6.39 31.69
N LEU A 165 27.47 7.09 30.74
CA LEU A 165 26.68 6.47 29.68
C LEU A 165 27.53 5.49 28.84
N LYS A 166 28.75 5.92 28.45
CA LYS A 166 29.72 5.03 27.79
C LYS A 166 30.12 3.83 28.67
N LYS A 167 30.25 3.99 29.99
CA LYS A 167 30.53 2.88 30.93
C LYS A 167 29.36 1.91 31.03
N LEU A 168 28.11 2.38 31.00
CA LEU A 168 26.91 1.54 31.02
C LEU A 168 26.81 0.71 29.74
N PHE A 169 27.03 1.32 28.56
CA PHE A 169 27.05 0.59 27.30
C PHE A 169 28.08 -0.54 27.26
N LYS A 170 29.27 -0.35 27.86
CA LYS A 170 30.29 -1.40 27.98
C LYS A 170 29.83 -2.62 28.78
N LYS A 171 28.86 -2.47 29.68
CA LYS A 171 28.33 -3.57 30.47
C LYS A 171 27.33 -4.42 29.69
N SER A 172 26.71 -3.87 28.64
CA SER A 172 25.71 -4.58 27.83
C SER A 172 26.33 -5.75 27.05
N PRO A 173 25.84 -6.99 27.22
CA PRO A 173 26.30 -8.15 26.44
C PRO A 173 26.00 -7.99 24.94
N LEU A 174 24.89 -7.34 24.58
CA LEU A 174 24.51 -7.05 23.19
C LEU A 174 25.55 -6.16 22.50
N ILE A 175 26.05 -5.14 23.21
CA ILE A 175 27.06 -4.23 22.68
C ILE A 175 28.42 -4.93 22.55
N LYS A 176 28.77 -5.83 23.48
CA LYS A 176 30.01 -6.62 23.37
C LYS A 176 30.02 -7.54 22.14
N GLN A 177 28.86 -8.07 21.77
CA GLN A 177 28.70 -8.97 20.61
C GLN A 177 28.60 -8.21 19.28
N SER A 178 28.28 -6.91 19.30
CA SER A 178 28.11 -6.08 18.09
C SER A 178 29.39 -5.70 17.34
N GLY A 179 30.57 -6.09 17.82
CA GLY A 179 31.86 -5.69 17.24
C GLY A 179 32.26 -4.22 17.45
N MET A 180 31.44 -3.43 18.15
CA MET A 180 31.79 -2.05 18.53
C MET A 180 32.85 -2.03 19.64
N ASN A 181 34.01 -1.43 19.34
CA ASN A 181 35.12 -1.32 20.28
C ASN A 181 34.96 -0.13 21.24
N PHE A 182 34.21 -0.34 22.32
CA PHE A 182 34.14 0.61 23.45
C PHE A 182 35.41 0.58 24.33
N ARG A 183 36.38 -0.31 24.05
CA ARG A 183 37.70 -0.36 24.72
C ARG A 183 38.65 0.62 24.04
N ARG A 184 39.39 1.40 24.84
CA ARG A 184 40.34 2.44 24.39
C ARG A 184 41.26 1.90 23.28
N ARG A 185 41.46 2.66 22.19
CA ARG A 185 42.76 2.67 21.52
C ARG A 185 43.67 3.60 22.33
N PRO A 186 44.77 3.11 22.94
CA PRO A 186 45.86 4.02 23.29
C PRO A 186 46.45 4.52 21.97
N TRP A 187 46.51 5.84 21.78
CA TRP A 187 47.31 6.41 20.70
C TRP A 187 48.79 6.16 20.99
N LYS A 188 49.57 5.88 19.94
CA LYS A 188 50.99 6.22 19.88
C LYS A 188 51.10 7.65 19.37
#